data_AF-A0AA36H4G1-F1
#
_entry.id   AF-A0AA36H4G1-F1
#
_cell.length_a   1.000
_cell.length_b   1.000
_cell.length_c   1.000
_cell.angle_alpha   90.00
_cell.angle_beta   90.00
_cell.angle_gamma   90.00
#
_symmetry.space_group_name_H-M   'P 1'
#
loop_
_entity.id
_entity.type
_entity.pdbx_description
1 polymer ?
#
loop_
_entity_poly.entity_id
_entity_poly.type
_entity_poly.pdbx_seq_one_letter_code
_entity_poly.pdbx_strand_id
1 'polypeptide(L)'
;MGKESNFSLYSLYCLLFILTAARIKEVLNYEFLRNEEELHSALQKYGTRLGGEMAHRANSILRRFCSSNSNCELMAPFKVYYPEYTIAGWPRRISSCIIPKNMSTVISAIFCLLFTGEMGRTDKTVTSFVERSCSPRNGLHRYSQVEKLAHGYPWMNFAMVRDPAERFLSGFMYMCSSAKMVNETCEGCIGDLKCALRRTLEHSQKFASGDLSADSNLLWHLGPQNWHCDLQHNIDKFELIQYSPNDPDKVAADLRYVLTVGGVEPWHIELILSQVSNGTTCHATTHLAEKSVYMKQMEDPEVKELLTKRMHSILQVFFWDYVLFNYPLPKWEF
;
A
#
# COMPACT_ATOMS: atom_id res chain seq x y z
N MET A 1 -3.35 61.47 -2.29
CA MET A 1 -3.83 60.11 -1.95
C MET A 1 -3.57 59.22 -3.16
N GLY A 2 -2.71 58.19 -3.06
CA GLY A 2 -2.48 57.30 -4.23
C GLY A 2 -1.16 56.51 -4.28
N LYS A 3 -0.23 56.68 -3.32
CA LYS A 3 1.04 55.91 -3.30
C LYS A 3 1.07 54.71 -2.36
N GLU A 4 0.13 54.60 -1.42
CA GLU A 4 0.15 53.51 -0.43
C GLU A 4 -0.55 52.22 -0.89
N SER A 5 -1.49 52.27 -1.86
CA SER A 5 -2.21 51.05 -2.28
C SER A 5 -1.40 50.13 -3.18
N ASN A 6 -0.42 50.64 -3.92
CA ASN A 6 0.39 49.83 -4.84
C ASN A 6 1.40 48.95 -4.09
N PHE A 7 1.97 49.42 -2.98
CA PHE A 7 2.96 48.65 -2.21
C PHE A 7 2.33 47.39 -1.59
N SER A 8 1.09 47.50 -1.11
CA SER A 8 0.32 46.37 -0.59
C SER A 8 0.01 45.32 -1.66
N LEU A 9 -0.25 45.75 -2.90
CA LEU A 9 -0.57 44.85 -4.00
C LEU A 9 0.67 44.04 -4.44
N TYR A 10 1.84 44.70 -4.59
CA TYR A 10 3.09 44.02 -4.92
C TYR A 10 3.53 43.02 -3.85
N SER A 11 3.35 43.37 -2.57
CA SER A 11 3.63 42.45 -1.46
C SER A 11 2.73 41.22 -1.49
N LEU A 12 1.44 41.38 -1.84
CA LEU A 12 0.49 40.27 -1.95
C LEU A 12 0.84 39.35 -3.14
N TYR A 13 1.21 39.92 -4.30
CA TYR A 13 1.66 39.14 -5.46
C TYR A 13 2.95 38.37 -5.18
N CYS A 14 3.92 38.97 -4.49
CA CYS A 14 5.14 38.27 -4.08
C CYS A 14 4.82 37.13 -3.10
N LEU A 15 3.92 37.35 -2.14
CA LEU A 15 3.52 36.31 -1.19
C LEU A 15 2.80 35.15 -1.91
N LEU A 16 1.88 35.46 -2.83
CA LEU A 16 1.20 34.47 -3.66
C LEU A 16 2.17 33.70 -4.56
N PHE A 17 3.16 34.38 -5.15
CA PHE A 17 4.20 33.76 -5.97
C PHE A 17 5.10 32.84 -5.13
N ILE A 18 5.51 33.28 -3.93
CA ILE A 18 6.30 32.44 -3.02
C ILE A 18 5.49 31.24 -2.56
N LEU A 19 4.20 31.40 -2.25
CA LEU A 19 3.33 30.29 -1.84
C LEU A 19 3.06 29.33 -3.00
N THR A 20 2.85 29.83 -4.22
CA THR A 20 2.70 28.97 -5.40
C THR A 20 4.01 28.31 -5.77
N ALA A 21 5.15 28.99 -5.74
CA ALA A 21 6.46 28.41 -5.96
C ALA A 21 6.84 27.38 -4.88
N ALA A 22 6.51 27.63 -3.61
CA ALA A 22 6.71 26.66 -2.52
C ALA A 22 5.80 25.45 -2.69
N ARG A 23 4.55 25.64 -3.13
CA ARG A 23 3.61 24.54 -3.39
C ARG A 23 3.95 23.77 -4.67
N ILE A 24 4.44 24.44 -5.70
CA ILE A 24 5.02 23.84 -6.90
C ILE A 24 6.28 23.08 -6.51
N LYS A 25 7.15 23.65 -5.68
CA LYS A 25 8.34 22.96 -5.16
C LYS A 25 7.97 21.79 -4.27
N GLU A 26 6.89 21.84 -3.49
CA GLU A 26 6.38 20.70 -2.69
C GLU A 26 5.81 19.61 -3.60
N VAL A 27 5.09 19.98 -4.67
CA VAL A 27 4.59 19.08 -5.71
C VAL A 27 5.72 18.50 -6.56
N LEU A 28 6.78 19.26 -6.82
CA LEU A 28 7.98 18.82 -7.54
C LEU A 28 8.93 18.04 -6.62
N ASN A 29 9.01 18.35 -5.32
CA ASN A 29 9.75 17.59 -4.31
C ASN A 29 9.13 16.22 -4.00
N TYR A 30 7.98 15.86 -4.60
CA TYR A 30 7.59 14.46 -4.81
C TYR A 30 8.48 13.76 -5.86
N GLU A 31 9.71 14.26 -5.99
CA GLU A 31 10.67 13.91 -7.00
C GLU A 31 11.10 12.46 -6.78
N PHE A 32 11.12 11.79 -7.91
CA PHE A 32 11.47 10.40 -8.09
C PHE A 32 12.80 10.05 -7.44
N LEU A 33 12.85 8.88 -6.79
CA LEU A 33 14.08 8.10 -6.84
C LEU A 33 14.32 7.75 -8.32
N ARG A 34 15.14 8.56 -8.98
CA ARG A 34 15.48 8.43 -10.40
C ARG A 34 16.97 8.23 -10.62
N ASN A 35 17.78 8.53 -9.60
CA ASN A 35 19.21 8.34 -9.63
C ASN A 35 19.55 6.92 -9.12
N GLU A 36 20.33 6.19 -9.91
CA GLU A 36 20.92 4.87 -9.66
C GLU A 36 21.62 4.81 -8.30
N GLU A 37 22.27 5.88 -7.87
CA GLU A 37 22.87 6.01 -6.54
C GLU A 37 21.81 5.91 -5.43
N GLU A 38 20.64 6.53 -5.62
CA GLU A 38 19.56 6.49 -4.64
C GLU A 38 18.88 5.11 -4.61
N LEU A 39 18.71 4.47 -5.78
CA LEU A 39 18.22 3.08 -5.86
C LEU A 39 19.21 2.11 -5.22
N HIS A 40 20.51 2.27 -5.46
CA HIS A 40 21.55 1.46 -4.80
C HIS A 40 21.59 1.69 -3.30
N SER A 41 21.47 2.95 -2.84
CA SER A 41 21.39 3.29 -1.43
C SER A 41 20.15 2.67 -0.76
N ALA A 42 18.99 2.74 -1.42
CA ALA A 42 17.78 2.07 -0.94
C ALA A 42 17.98 0.55 -0.86
N LEU A 43 18.58 -0.06 -1.89
CA LEU A 43 18.86 -1.49 -1.89
C LEU A 43 19.86 -1.89 -0.80
N GLN A 44 20.89 -1.07 -0.55
CA GLN A 44 21.84 -1.31 0.55
C GLN A 44 21.13 -1.21 1.91
N LYS A 45 20.27 -0.19 2.09
CA LYS A 45 19.55 0.03 3.34
C LYS A 45 18.55 -1.09 3.64
N TYR A 46 17.74 -1.48 2.67
CA TYR A 46 16.62 -2.41 2.90
C TYR A 46 16.94 -3.85 2.48
N GLY A 47 17.78 -4.05 1.46
CA GLY A 47 18.16 -5.37 0.99
C GLY A 47 19.02 -6.16 1.97
N THR A 48 19.73 -5.51 2.89
CA THR A 48 20.46 -6.19 3.97
C THR A 48 19.54 -6.98 4.91
N ARG A 49 18.25 -6.60 4.99
CA ARG A 49 17.24 -7.31 5.79
C ARG A 49 16.86 -8.67 5.20
N LEU A 50 17.08 -8.88 3.89
CA LEU A 50 16.76 -10.12 3.16
C LEU A 50 17.75 -11.27 3.46
N GLY A 51 18.89 -10.99 4.10
CA GLY A 51 19.99 -11.95 4.25
C GLY A 51 20.90 -12.04 3.00
N GLY A 52 22.09 -12.64 3.17
CA GLY A 52 23.19 -12.54 2.18
C GLY A 52 22.87 -13.04 0.77
N GLU A 53 22.26 -14.22 0.64
CA GLU A 53 21.89 -14.80 -0.66
C GLU A 53 20.85 -13.94 -1.39
N MET A 54 19.81 -13.53 -0.68
CA MET A 54 18.70 -12.76 -1.24
C MET A 54 19.11 -11.32 -1.56
N ALA A 55 19.96 -10.71 -0.75
CA ALA A 55 20.55 -9.40 -1.04
C ALA A 55 21.39 -9.43 -2.32
N HIS A 56 22.23 -10.47 -2.49
CA HIS A 56 23.00 -10.67 -3.71
C HIS A 56 22.07 -10.81 -4.94
N ARG A 57 21.00 -11.58 -4.78
CA ARG A 57 20.00 -11.78 -5.84
C ARG A 57 19.27 -10.49 -6.20
N ALA A 58 18.86 -9.70 -5.20
CA ALA A 58 18.23 -8.41 -5.42
C ALA A 58 19.15 -7.46 -6.21
N ASN A 59 20.44 -7.43 -5.88
CA ASN A 59 21.45 -6.65 -6.60
C ASN A 59 21.64 -7.14 -8.04
N SER A 60 21.65 -8.46 -8.25
CA SER A 60 21.72 -9.04 -9.61
C SER A 60 20.51 -8.66 -10.46
N ILE A 61 19.31 -8.64 -9.88
CA ILE A 61 18.09 -8.21 -10.58
C ILE A 61 18.18 -6.71 -10.90
N LEU A 62 18.53 -5.87 -9.92
CA LEU A 62 18.67 -4.43 -10.14
C LEU A 62 19.64 -4.12 -11.29
N ARG A 63 20.84 -4.72 -11.29
CA ARG A 63 21.83 -4.51 -12.35
C ARG A 63 21.36 -4.97 -13.73
N ARG A 64 20.59 -6.06 -13.78
CA ARG A 64 20.05 -6.59 -15.04
C ARG A 64 18.98 -5.70 -15.64
N PHE A 65 18.05 -5.23 -14.81
CA PHE A 65 16.90 -4.45 -15.27
C PHE A 65 17.19 -2.94 -15.34
N CYS A 66 18.22 -2.47 -14.65
CA CYS A 66 18.64 -1.08 -14.57
C CYS A 66 20.10 -0.97 -14.96
N SER A 67 20.34 -1.10 -16.27
CA SER A 67 21.67 -1.05 -16.89
C SER A 67 22.28 0.37 -16.91
N SER A 68 21.45 1.40 -16.76
CA SER A 68 21.85 2.79 -16.55
C SER A 68 20.68 3.61 -15.97
N ASN A 69 20.98 4.81 -15.44
CA ASN A 69 19.99 5.82 -15.02
C ASN A 69 18.84 6.07 -16.02
N SER A 70 19.14 6.05 -17.32
CA SER A 70 18.16 6.28 -18.39
C SER A 70 17.48 5.00 -18.89
N ASN A 71 17.94 3.83 -18.45
CA ASN A 71 17.46 2.53 -18.91
C ASN A 71 17.25 1.58 -17.72
N CYS A 72 16.20 1.87 -16.95
CA CYS A 72 15.73 1.08 -15.83
C CYS A 72 14.28 0.69 -16.06
N GLU A 73 14.04 -0.61 -16.20
CA GLU A 73 12.71 -1.16 -16.42
C GLU A 73 11.91 -1.30 -15.13
N LEU A 74 12.58 -1.31 -13.97
CA LEU A 74 11.93 -1.39 -12.67
C LEU A 74 11.21 -0.08 -12.36
N MET A 75 10.00 -0.19 -11.83
CA MET A 75 9.21 0.95 -11.39
C MET A 75 9.91 1.62 -10.21
N ALA A 76 9.94 2.95 -10.23
CA ALA A 76 10.55 3.72 -9.15
C ALA A 76 9.84 3.41 -7.81
N PRO A 77 10.59 3.16 -6.72
CA PRO A 77 9.99 3.01 -5.41
C PRO A 77 9.50 4.34 -4.85
N PHE A 78 8.67 4.25 -3.82
CA PHE A 78 8.16 5.35 -3.00
C PHE A 78 7.52 6.51 -3.76
N LYS A 79 6.88 6.24 -4.89
CA LYS A 79 5.86 7.17 -5.39
C LYS A 79 4.80 7.35 -4.32
N VAL A 80 4.13 8.49 -4.27
CA VAL A 80 3.05 8.71 -3.30
C VAL A 80 1.72 8.70 -4.03
N TYR A 81 0.97 7.63 -3.81
CA TYR A 81 -0.31 7.34 -4.43
C TYR A 81 -1.39 7.28 -3.35
N TYR A 82 -2.10 8.41 -3.17
CA TYR A 82 -3.17 8.64 -2.19
C TYR A 82 -2.96 7.96 -0.83
N PRO A 83 -1.98 8.41 -0.03
CA PRO A 83 -1.76 7.82 1.28
C PRO A 83 -3.00 7.99 2.16
N GLU A 84 -3.45 6.90 2.76
CA GLU A 84 -4.60 6.85 3.67
C GLU A 84 -4.14 6.27 5.01
N TYR A 85 -4.46 6.95 6.10
CA TYR A 85 -4.21 6.49 7.45
C TYR A 85 -5.51 6.52 8.25
N THR A 86 -5.60 5.67 9.27
CA THR A 86 -6.74 5.66 10.18
C THR A 86 -6.28 5.64 11.63
N ILE A 87 -7.02 6.30 12.52
CA ILE A 87 -6.75 6.37 13.97
C ILE A 87 -7.87 5.70 14.78
N ALA A 88 -7.52 5.09 15.90
CA ALA A 88 -8.48 4.37 16.76
C ALA A 88 -9.21 5.28 17.77
N GLY A 89 -8.94 6.59 17.74
CA GLY A 89 -9.52 7.58 18.64
C GLY A 89 -8.90 7.58 20.05
N TRP A 90 -9.04 8.71 20.75
CA TRP A 90 -8.51 8.86 22.11
C TRP A 90 -9.20 7.89 23.09
N PRO A 91 -8.49 7.38 24.12
CA PRO A 91 -7.10 7.69 24.50
C PRO A 91 -6.02 6.87 23.78
N ARG A 92 -6.36 6.10 22.75
CA ARG A 92 -5.44 5.18 22.06
C ARG A 92 -4.46 5.96 21.19
N ARG A 93 -3.19 5.56 21.20
CA ARG A 93 -2.09 6.18 20.45
C ARG A 93 -1.62 5.24 19.35
N ILE A 94 -2.55 4.95 18.44
CA ILE A 94 -2.32 4.02 17.33
C ILE A 94 -2.91 4.54 16.03
N SER A 95 -2.14 4.39 14.96
CA SER A 95 -2.59 4.55 13.57
C SER A 95 -2.17 3.36 12.73
N SER A 96 -2.99 3.07 11.73
CA SER A 96 -2.59 2.21 10.62
C SER A 96 -2.55 3.00 9.33
N CYS A 97 -1.52 2.80 8.51
CA CYS A 97 -1.67 3.10 7.10
C CYS A 97 -2.56 2.04 6.44
N ILE A 98 -3.44 2.47 5.54
CA ILE A 98 -4.35 1.61 4.79
C ILE A 98 -3.77 1.35 3.40
N ILE A 99 -3.26 0.14 3.20
CA ILE A 99 -2.82 -0.35 1.89
C ILE A 99 -3.91 -1.28 1.35
N PRO A 100 -4.51 -0.98 0.17
CA PRO A 100 -5.53 -1.85 -0.42
C PRO A 100 -5.06 -3.29 -0.52
N LYS A 101 -5.99 -4.22 -0.24
CA LYS A 101 -5.78 -5.68 -0.35
C LYS A 101 -4.79 -6.30 0.65
N ASN A 102 -4.28 -5.51 1.59
CA ASN A 102 -3.50 -5.98 2.74
C ASN A 102 -4.36 -5.97 4.00
N MET A 103 -5.48 -6.69 3.96
CA MET A 103 -6.43 -6.71 5.08
C MET A 103 -7.05 -5.33 5.40
N SER A 104 -6.94 -4.36 4.47
CA SER A 104 -7.40 -2.98 4.64
C SER A 104 -8.84 -2.86 5.15
N THR A 105 -9.76 -3.68 4.62
CA THR A 105 -11.16 -3.66 5.07
C THR A 105 -11.33 -4.01 6.55
N VAL A 106 -10.60 -5.02 7.03
CA VAL A 106 -10.69 -5.45 8.43
C VAL A 106 -10.04 -4.43 9.35
N ILE A 107 -8.86 -3.92 8.97
CA ILE A 107 -8.17 -2.88 9.75
C ILE A 107 -9.02 -1.61 9.84
N SER A 108 -9.58 -1.14 8.73
CA SER A 108 -10.49 0.01 8.75
C SER A 108 -11.71 -0.25 9.65
N ALA A 109 -12.29 -1.46 9.63
CA ALA A 109 -13.42 -1.80 10.49
C ALA A 109 -13.03 -1.82 11.98
N ILE A 110 -11.89 -2.43 12.33
CA ILE A 110 -11.34 -2.41 13.71
C ILE A 110 -11.21 -0.97 14.20
N PHE A 111 -10.53 -0.12 13.42
CA PHE A 111 -10.27 1.26 13.79
C PHE A 111 -11.54 2.09 13.88
N CYS A 112 -12.52 1.81 13.00
CA CYS A 112 -13.83 2.44 13.05
C CYS A 112 -14.56 2.12 14.35
N LEU A 113 -14.66 0.84 14.70
CA LEU A 113 -15.36 0.37 15.90
C LEU A 113 -14.68 0.84 17.18
N LEU A 114 -13.35 0.91 17.21
CA LEU A 114 -12.59 1.50 18.31
C LEU A 114 -12.85 3.00 18.44
N PHE A 115 -12.88 3.72 17.31
CA PHE A 115 -13.08 5.17 17.28
C PHE A 115 -14.49 5.57 17.71
N THR A 116 -15.52 4.81 17.29
CA THR A 116 -16.92 5.08 17.64
C THR A 116 -17.30 4.52 19.02
N GLY A 117 -16.46 3.69 19.63
CA GLY A 117 -16.79 2.99 20.87
C GLY A 117 -17.83 1.89 20.69
N GLU A 118 -18.01 1.39 19.46
CA GLU A 118 -18.98 0.34 19.13
C GLU A 118 -18.40 -1.08 19.19
N MET A 119 -17.11 -1.20 19.52
CA MET A 119 -16.46 -2.50 19.70
C MET A 119 -17.16 -3.30 20.81
N GLY A 120 -17.58 -4.54 20.51
CA GLY A 120 -18.35 -5.39 21.44
C GLY A 120 -19.86 -5.38 21.25
N ARG A 121 -20.40 -4.54 20.36
CA ARG A 121 -21.82 -4.61 19.98
C ARG A 121 -22.07 -5.82 19.07
N THR A 122 -23.10 -6.60 19.38
CA THR A 122 -23.36 -7.89 18.71
C THR A 122 -23.86 -7.74 17.26
N ASP A 123 -24.35 -6.57 16.87
CA ASP A 123 -24.83 -6.25 15.53
C ASP A 123 -23.72 -5.84 14.55
N LYS A 124 -22.50 -5.55 15.05
CA LYS A 124 -21.38 -5.02 14.26
C LYS A 124 -20.08 -5.77 14.58
N THR A 125 -19.61 -6.61 13.65
CA THR A 125 -18.30 -7.28 13.78
C THR A 125 -17.30 -6.68 12.80
N VAL A 126 -15.99 -6.85 13.06
CA VAL A 126 -14.92 -6.38 12.15
C VAL A 126 -14.99 -7.01 10.76
N THR A 127 -15.75 -8.09 10.59
CA THR A 127 -15.93 -8.82 9.33
C THR A 127 -17.28 -8.58 8.65
N SER A 128 -18.32 -8.17 9.39
CA SER A 128 -19.65 -7.84 8.87
C SER A 128 -19.88 -6.34 8.70
N PHE A 129 -19.01 -5.49 9.27
CA PHE A 129 -19.18 -4.04 9.25
C PHE A 129 -18.85 -3.47 7.86
N VAL A 130 -19.91 -3.21 7.07
CA VAL A 130 -19.83 -2.66 5.71
C VAL A 130 -19.81 -1.12 5.72
N GLU A 131 -20.51 -0.47 6.66
CA GLU A 131 -20.66 0.99 6.68
C GLU A 131 -19.57 1.71 7.49
N ARG A 132 -18.50 2.15 6.83
CA ARG A 132 -17.40 2.92 7.45
C ARG A 132 -17.77 4.40 7.67
N SER A 133 -18.90 4.68 8.31
CA SER A 133 -19.38 6.05 8.59
C SER A 133 -18.39 6.91 9.40
N CYS A 134 -17.41 6.28 10.07
CA CYS A 134 -16.32 6.97 10.77
C CYS A 134 -15.21 7.51 9.86
N SER A 135 -15.07 7.02 8.62
CA SER A 135 -13.93 7.34 7.73
C SER A 135 -13.70 8.85 7.57
N PRO A 136 -14.74 9.71 7.43
CA PRO A 136 -14.55 11.16 7.38
C PRO A 136 -13.98 11.80 8.66
N ARG A 137 -14.02 11.08 9.80
CA ARG A 137 -13.60 11.58 11.12
C ARG A 137 -12.28 10.97 11.60
N ASN A 138 -12.05 9.70 11.27
CA ASN A 138 -10.86 8.97 11.70
C ASN A 138 -9.85 8.70 10.58
N GLY A 139 -10.17 9.07 9.34
CA GLY A 139 -9.29 9.01 8.19
C GLY A 139 -8.39 10.24 8.08
N LEU A 140 -7.13 10.02 7.72
CA LEU A 140 -6.11 11.04 7.48
C LEU A 140 -5.45 10.76 6.13
N HIS A 141 -4.93 11.80 5.47
CA HIS A 141 -4.38 11.71 4.12
C HIS A 141 -2.91 12.11 4.03
N ARG A 142 -2.29 12.47 5.17
CA ARG A 142 -0.86 12.78 5.26
C ARG A 142 -0.33 12.29 6.60
N TYR A 143 0.87 11.72 6.59
CA TYR A 143 1.49 11.26 7.82
C TYR A 143 1.74 12.40 8.83
N SER A 144 2.01 13.62 8.35
CA SER A 144 2.14 14.81 9.20
C SER A 144 0.88 15.12 10.03
N GLN A 145 -0.31 14.67 9.61
CA GLN A 145 -1.52 14.77 10.43
C GLN A 145 -1.47 13.83 11.64
N VAL A 146 -0.92 12.62 11.45
CA VAL A 146 -0.67 11.67 12.54
C VAL A 146 0.35 12.26 13.52
N GLU A 147 1.46 12.79 13.01
CA GLU A 147 2.49 13.42 13.86
C GLU A 147 1.94 14.59 14.67
N LYS A 148 1.08 15.41 14.05
CA LYS A 148 0.41 16.52 14.73
C LYS A 148 -0.50 16.03 15.85
N LEU A 149 -1.24 14.94 15.66
CA LEU A 149 -2.09 14.34 16.70
C LEU A 149 -1.27 13.68 17.81
N ALA A 150 -0.13 13.08 17.47
CA ALA A 150 0.76 12.45 18.43
C ALA A 150 1.44 13.47 19.36
N HIS A 151 1.59 14.73 18.95
CA HIS A 151 2.23 15.79 19.74
C HIS A 151 3.62 15.39 20.29
N GLY A 152 4.37 14.59 19.53
CA GLY A 152 5.69 14.09 19.93
C GLY A 152 5.69 12.96 20.96
N TYR A 153 4.52 12.51 21.42
CA TYR A 153 4.42 11.33 22.29
C TYR A 153 4.63 10.04 21.49
N PRO A 154 5.08 8.95 22.16
CA PRO A 154 5.13 7.64 21.55
C PRO A 154 3.78 7.24 20.95
N TRP A 155 3.80 6.84 19.69
CA TRP A 155 2.62 6.51 18.91
C TRP A 155 2.91 5.28 18.05
N MET A 156 2.06 4.26 18.16
CA MET A 156 2.20 3.05 17.36
C MET A 156 1.67 3.31 15.96
N ASN A 157 2.56 3.33 14.97
CA ASN A 157 2.18 3.37 13.56
C ASN A 157 2.49 2.02 12.96
N PHE A 158 1.52 1.40 12.30
CA PHE A 158 1.77 0.16 11.59
C PHE A 158 1.16 0.16 10.20
N ALA A 159 1.64 -0.74 9.35
CA ALA A 159 1.06 -1.01 8.05
C ALA A 159 1.05 -2.51 7.81
N MET A 160 -0.09 -3.03 7.36
CA MET A 160 -0.16 -4.39 6.87
C MET A 160 0.44 -4.44 5.47
N VAL A 161 1.43 -5.30 5.27
CA VAL A 161 2.04 -5.59 3.97
C VAL A 161 1.77 -7.05 3.61
N ARG A 162 1.77 -7.38 2.32
CA ARG A 162 1.47 -8.73 1.84
C ARG A 162 2.44 -9.13 0.75
N ASP A 163 2.66 -10.44 0.58
CA ASP A 163 3.42 -10.95 -0.56
C ASP A 163 2.88 -10.31 -1.86
N PRO A 164 3.73 -9.68 -2.69
CA PRO A 164 3.27 -8.91 -3.83
C PRO A 164 2.45 -9.71 -4.84
N ALA A 165 2.82 -10.96 -5.11
CA ALA A 165 2.10 -11.82 -6.05
C ALA A 165 0.74 -12.24 -5.47
N GLU A 166 0.72 -12.61 -4.20
CA GLU A 166 -0.51 -12.99 -3.50
C GLU A 166 -1.50 -11.80 -3.39
N ARG A 167 -0.98 -10.60 -3.10
CA ARG A 167 -1.76 -9.36 -3.08
C ARG A 167 -2.33 -9.05 -4.45
N PHE A 168 -1.50 -9.09 -5.50
CA PHE A 168 -1.94 -8.84 -6.87
C PHE A 168 -3.09 -9.76 -7.25
N LEU A 169 -2.95 -11.07 -6.98
CA LEU A 169 -4.02 -12.05 -7.23
C LEU A 169 -5.29 -11.71 -6.44
N SER A 170 -5.16 -11.40 -5.16
CA SER A 170 -6.31 -11.02 -4.33
C SER A 170 -7.00 -9.74 -4.80
N GLY A 171 -6.23 -8.77 -5.28
CA GLY A 171 -6.73 -7.55 -5.89
C GLY A 171 -7.45 -7.85 -7.20
N PHE A 172 -6.84 -8.65 -8.07
CA PHE A 172 -7.41 -9.03 -9.35
C PHE A 172 -8.73 -9.75 -9.16
N MET A 173 -8.79 -10.75 -8.27
CA MET A 173 -10.05 -11.45 -7.97
C MET A 173 -11.12 -10.51 -7.39
N TYR A 174 -10.72 -9.46 -6.68
CA TYR A 174 -11.67 -8.50 -6.15
C TYR A 174 -12.16 -7.51 -7.19
N MET A 175 -11.31 -7.10 -8.13
CA MET A 175 -11.62 -6.07 -9.13
C MET A 175 -12.20 -6.65 -10.41
N CYS A 176 -11.77 -7.85 -10.79
CA CYS A 176 -11.86 -8.39 -12.14
C CYS A 176 -12.46 -9.80 -12.21
N SER A 177 -13.04 -10.32 -11.11
CA SER A 177 -13.80 -11.57 -11.20
C SER A 177 -15.14 -11.34 -11.91
N SER A 178 -15.54 -12.31 -12.73
CA SER A 178 -16.79 -12.28 -13.51
C SER A 178 -18.05 -12.28 -12.64
N ALA A 179 -17.92 -12.61 -11.35
CA ALA A 179 -19.01 -12.60 -10.37
C ALA A 179 -19.46 -11.18 -9.97
N LYS A 180 -18.69 -10.12 -10.29
CA LYS A 180 -19.06 -8.73 -9.97
C LYS A 180 -19.60 -8.01 -11.20
N MET A 181 -20.89 -7.67 -11.17
CA MET A 181 -21.64 -7.02 -12.26
C MET A 181 -21.30 -5.53 -12.51
N VAL A 182 -20.16 -5.01 -12.06
CA VAL A 182 -19.75 -3.62 -12.34
C VAL A 182 -18.52 -3.62 -13.24
N ASN A 183 -18.78 -3.33 -14.52
CA ASN A 183 -17.95 -3.63 -15.68
C ASN A 183 -16.79 -2.61 -15.91
N GLU A 184 -16.82 -1.45 -15.25
CA GLU A 184 -15.91 -0.33 -15.58
C GLU A 184 -14.62 -0.32 -14.75
N THR A 185 -14.66 -0.83 -13.51
CA THR A 185 -13.52 -0.70 -12.57
C THR A 185 -12.35 -1.64 -12.88
N CYS A 186 -12.57 -2.65 -13.72
CA CYS A 186 -11.53 -3.58 -14.20
C CYS A 186 -10.97 -3.17 -15.58
N GLU A 187 -11.38 -2.02 -16.14
CA GLU A 187 -10.80 -1.46 -17.37
C GLU A 187 -10.82 -2.44 -18.57
N GLY A 188 -11.86 -3.26 -18.66
CA GLY A 188 -12.03 -4.25 -19.72
C GLY A 188 -11.22 -5.55 -19.54
N CYS A 189 -10.59 -5.79 -18.40
CA CYS A 189 -9.78 -6.98 -18.12
C CYS A 189 -10.50 -8.08 -17.32
N ILE A 190 -11.84 -8.16 -17.38
CA ILE A 190 -12.62 -9.12 -16.58
C ILE A 190 -12.21 -10.55 -16.93
N GLY A 191 -11.86 -11.33 -15.91
CA GLY A 191 -11.42 -12.72 -16.06
C GLY A 191 -10.05 -12.89 -16.72
N ASP A 192 -9.40 -11.81 -17.17
CA ASP A 192 -8.11 -11.85 -17.86
C ASP A 192 -6.99 -11.23 -17.00
N LEU A 193 -6.28 -12.12 -16.30
CA LEU A 193 -5.12 -11.79 -15.46
C LEU A 193 -3.99 -11.12 -16.28
N LYS A 194 -3.79 -11.58 -17.52
CA LYS A 194 -2.75 -11.07 -18.42
C LYS A 194 -3.05 -9.64 -18.84
N CYS A 195 -4.31 -9.31 -19.08
CA CYS A 195 -4.78 -7.96 -19.36
C CYS A 195 -4.58 -7.04 -18.15
N ALA A 196 -5.03 -7.47 -16.97
CA ALA A 196 -4.96 -6.67 -15.74
C ALA A 196 -3.52 -6.32 -15.36
N LEU A 197 -2.59 -7.29 -15.49
CA LEU A 197 -1.16 -7.06 -15.24
C LEU A 197 -0.58 -6.03 -16.22
N ARG A 198 -0.90 -6.14 -17.51
CA ARG A 198 -0.43 -5.19 -18.53
C ARG A 198 -0.94 -3.77 -18.27
N ARG A 199 -2.23 -3.61 -17.96
CA ARG A 199 -2.81 -2.30 -17.61
C ARG A 199 -2.19 -1.71 -16.36
N THR A 200 -1.99 -2.53 -15.33
CA THR A 200 -1.32 -2.10 -14.09
C THR A 200 0.10 -1.63 -14.38
N LEU A 201 0.87 -2.35 -15.21
CA LEU A 201 2.21 -1.92 -15.62
C LEU A 201 2.17 -0.61 -16.40
N GLU A 202 1.30 -0.47 -17.39
CA GLU A 202 1.14 0.75 -18.19
C GLU A 202 0.79 1.96 -17.32
N HIS A 203 -0.15 1.81 -16.38
CA HIS A 203 -0.55 2.88 -15.46
C HIS A 203 0.55 3.19 -14.46
N SER A 204 1.25 2.16 -13.95
CA SER A 204 2.40 2.35 -13.08
C SER A 204 3.50 3.14 -13.79
N GLN A 205 3.83 2.81 -15.04
CA GLN A 205 4.84 3.53 -15.83
C GLN A 205 4.48 4.99 -16.06
N LYS A 206 3.22 5.27 -16.41
CA LYS A 206 2.72 6.63 -16.61
C LYS A 206 2.70 7.42 -15.30
N PHE A 207 2.16 6.84 -14.23
CA PHE A 207 2.18 7.49 -12.91
C PHE A 207 3.61 7.75 -12.45
N ALA A 208 4.49 6.78 -12.65
CA ALA A 208 5.93 6.87 -12.42
C ALA A 208 6.68 7.71 -13.48
N SER A 209 6.01 8.38 -14.40
CA SER A 209 6.64 9.44 -15.22
C SER A 209 6.08 10.83 -14.89
N GLY A 210 5.15 10.92 -13.92
CA GLY A 210 4.50 12.15 -13.49
C GLY A 210 3.13 12.38 -14.13
N ASP A 211 2.63 11.43 -14.93
CA ASP A 211 1.27 11.49 -15.46
C ASP A 211 0.25 11.07 -14.40
N LEU A 212 -0.26 12.05 -13.66
CA LEU A 212 -1.27 11.84 -12.62
C LEU A 212 -2.63 11.39 -13.19
N SER A 213 -2.86 11.50 -14.50
CA SER A 213 -4.09 10.99 -15.13
C SER A 213 -4.10 9.46 -15.23
N ALA A 214 -2.95 8.81 -15.03
CA ALA A 214 -2.85 7.36 -14.93
C ALA A 214 -3.39 6.79 -13.61
N ASP A 215 -3.86 7.66 -12.71
CA ASP A 215 -4.65 7.27 -11.55
C ASP A 215 -5.87 6.44 -11.96
N SER A 216 -5.97 5.23 -11.44
CA SER A 216 -7.10 4.37 -11.71
C SER A 216 -7.43 3.45 -10.54
N ASN A 217 -8.69 3.00 -10.49
CA ASN A 217 -9.14 2.05 -9.48
C ASN A 217 -8.37 0.72 -9.58
N LEU A 218 -7.96 0.34 -10.79
CA LEU A 218 -7.09 -0.82 -11.02
C LEU A 218 -5.69 -0.59 -10.43
N LEU A 219 -5.07 0.56 -10.69
CA LEU A 219 -3.76 0.90 -10.13
C LEU A 219 -3.79 0.98 -8.60
N TRP A 220 -4.85 1.55 -8.00
CA TRP A 220 -5.04 1.59 -6.55
C TRP A 220 -5.04 0.21 -5.89
N HIS A 221 -5.67 -0.79 -6.53
CA HIS A 221 -5.77 -2.13 -5.96
C HIS A 221 -4.63 -3.06 -6.35
N LEU A 222 -4.03 -2.87 -7.52
CA LEU A 222 -3.05 -3.78 -8.12
C LEU A 222 -1.63 -3.22 -8.19
N GLY A 223 -1.44 -1.91 -8.09
CA GLY A 223 -0.14 -1.24 -8.20
C GLY A 223 0.78 -1.52 -6.99
N PRO A 224 2.01 -0.99 -7.01
CA PRO A 224 3.00 -1.24 -5.95
C PRO A 224 2.49 -0.82 -4.56
N GLN A 225 2.67 -1.69 -3.57
CA GLN A 225 2.27 -1.42 -2.18
C GLN A 225 3.09 -0.28 -1.57
N ASN A 226 4.38 -0.21 -1.92
CA ASN A 226 5.29 0.81 -1.42
C ASN A 226 4.96 2.23 -1.91
N TRP A 227 3.96 2.36 -2.80
CA TRP A 227 3.49 3.67 -3.24
C TRP A 227 2.45 4.30 -2.30
N HIS A 228 1.96 3.53 -1.33
CA HIS A 228 1.08 4.05 -0.28
C HIS A 228 1.91 4.55 0.91
N CYS A 229 1.25 5.21 1.86
CA CYS A 229 1.81 5.54 3.19
C CYS A 229 3.03 6.48 3.22
N ASP A 230 3.40 7.13 2.10
CA ASP A 230 4.57 8.04 2.05
C ASP A 230 5.82 7.40 2.72
N LEU A 231 6.11 6.16 2.31
CA LEU A 231 7.15 5.34 2.94
C LEU A 231 8.56 5.87 2.71
N GLN A 232 8.78 6.68 1.66
CA GLN A 232 10.07 7.32 1.40
C GLN A 232 10.64 7.99 2.66
N HIS A 233 9.77 8.73 3.35
CA HIS A 233 10.14 9.58 4.48
C HIS A 233 9.85 8.92 5.82
N ASN A 234 8.94 7.93 5.85
CA ASN A 234 8.34 7.48 7.10
C ASN A 234 8.48 5.98 7.37
N ILE A 235 9.02 5.16 6.46
CA ILE A 235 9.04 3.69 6.62
C ILE A 235 9.63 3.22 7.97
N ASP A 236 10.68 3.88 8.48
CA ASP A 236 11.30 3.52 9.77
C ASP A 236 10.45 3.93 10.99
N LYS A 237 9.38 4.71 10.78
CA LYS A 237 8.40 5.07 11.81
C LYS A 237 7.23 4.08 11.87
N PHE A 238 7.15 3.12 10.94
CA PHE A 238 6.09 2.12 10.86
C PHE A 238 6.59 0.74 11.28
N GLU A 239 5.78 0.06 12.10
CA GLU A 239 5.83 -1.39 12.25
C GLU A 239 5.18 -2.05 11.02
N LEU A 240 5.95 -2.85 10.28
CA LEU A 240 5.48 -3.48 9.05
C LEU A 240 5.07 -4.92 9.34
N ILE A 241 3.76 -5.16 9.37
CA ILE A 241 3.21 -6.49 9.67
C ILE A 241 3.02 -7.25 8.37
N GLN A 242 3.77 -8.34 8.21
CA GLN A 242 3.66 -9.22 7.05
C GLN A 242 2.44 -10.13 7.19
N TYR A 243 1.36 -9.80 6.49
CA TYR A 243 0.19 -10.65 6.38
C TYR A 243 0.51 -11.90 5.54
N SER A 244 0.20 -13.07 6.10
CA SER A 244 0.12 -14.32 5.36
C SER A 244 -1.15 -15.07 5.74
N PRO A 245 -2.00 -15.50 4.79
CA PRO A 245 -3.16 -16.31 5.10
C PRO A 245 -2.80 -17.71 5.60
N ASN A 246 -1.56 -18.15 5.38
CA ASN A 246 -1.07 -19.47 5.78
C ASN A 246 -0.47 -19.48 7.19
N ASP A 247 -0.32 -18.31 7.82
CA ASP A 247 0.21 -18.16 9.18
C ASP A 247 -0.72 -17.24 10.01
N PRO A 248 -1.94 -17.70 10.30
CA PRO A 248 -2.91 -16.91 11.05
C PRO A 248 -2.45 -16.61 12.49
N ASP A 249 -1.64 -17.49 13.08
CA ASP A 249 -1.13 -17.35 14.44
C ASP A 249 -0.13 -16.19 14.54
N LYS A 250 0.78 -16.07 13.57
CA LYS A 250 1.68 -14.91 13.49
C LYS A 250 0.90 -13.61 13.28
N VAL A 251 -0.08 -13.58 12.37
CA VAL A 251 -0.92 -12.40 12.14
C VAL A 251 -1.66 -11.99 13.42
N ALA A 252 -2.19 -12.96 14.17
CA ALA A 252 -2.85 -12.70 15.46
C ALA A 252 -1.86 -12.16 16.51
N ALA A 253 -0.65 -12.71 16.58
CA ALA A 253 0.40 -12.24 17.49
C ALA A 253 0.87 -10.81 17.16
N ASP A 254 1.10 -10.51 15.88
CA ASP A 254 1.52 -9.19 15.41
C ASP A 254 0.41 -8.14 15.66
N LEU A 255 -0.85 -8.48 15.36
CA LEU A 255 -1.99 -7.61 15.67
C LEU A 255 -2.15 -7.37 17.16
N ARG A 256 -2.03 -8.41 17.99
CA ARG A 256 -2.05 -8.30 19.44
C ARG A 256 -0.98 -7.31 19.91
N TYR A 257 0.25 -7.46 19.43
CA TYR A 257 1.37 -6.59 19.78
C TYR A 257 1.07 -5.12 19.47
N VAL A 258 0.71 -4.78 18.21
CA VAL A 258 0.49 -3.38 17.85
C VAL A 258 -0.72 -2.77 18.56
N LEU A 259 -1.80 -3.54 18.77
CA LEU A 259 -2.96 -3.06 19.50
C LEU A 259 -2.65 -2.83 21.00
N THR A 260 -1.88 -3.72 21.63
CA THR A 260 -1.44 -3.56 23.03
C THR A 260 -0.56 -2.32 23.18
N VAL A 261 0.48 -2.17 22.36
CA VAL A 261 1.36 -0.98 22.41
C VAL A 261 0.59 0.29 22.08
N GLY A 262 -0.40 0.20 21.19
CA GLY A 262 -1.33 1.26 20.83
C GLY A 262 -2.29 1.71 21.94
N GLY A 263 -2.32 1.01 23.08
CA GLY A 263 -3.19 1.32 24.22
C GLY A 263 -4.63 0.85 24.03
N VAL A 264 -4.87 -0.19 23.22
CA VAL A 264 -6.19 -0.82 23.11
C VAL A 264 -6.41 -1.72 24.32
N GLU A 265 -7.58 -1.61 24.95
CA GLU A 265 -7.95 -2.42 26.11
C GLU A 265 -7.86 -3.93 25.82
N PRO A 266 -7.33 -4.77 26.74
CA PRO A 266 -7.12 -6.20 26.51
C PRO A 266 -8.37 -6.94 26.03
N TRP A 267 -9.54 -6.61 26.58
CA TRP A 267 -10.79 -7.27 26.19
C TRP A 267 -11.22 -6.95 24.75
N HIS A 268 -10.95 -5.72 24.27
CA HIS A 268 -11.17 -5.37 22.86
C HIS A 268 -10.22 -6.14 21.96
N ILE A 269 -8.96 -6.33 22.39
CA ILE A 269 -7.96 -7.10 21.65
C ILE A 269 -8.42 -8.55 21.49
N GLU A 270 -8.83 -9.22 22.56
CA GLU A 270 -9.33 -10.60 22.47
C GLU A 270 -10.55 -10.71 21.55
N LEU A 271 -11.47 -9.74 21.63
CA LEU A 271 -12.63 -9.71 20.74
C LEU A 271 -12.19 -9.55 19.27
N ILE A 272 -11.33 -8.59 18.96
CA ILE A 272 -10.80 -8.38 17.61
C ILE A 272 -10.17 -9.67 17.08
N LEU A 273 -9.28 -10.28 17.86
CA LEU A 273 -8.57 -11.49 17.44
C LEU A 273 -9.54 -12.65 17.20
N SER A 274 -10.51 -12.85 18.10
CA SER A 274 -11.55 -13.88 17.91
C SER A 274 -12.36 -13.67 16.63
N GLN A 275 -12.67 -12.41 16.26
CA GLN A 275 -13.44 -12.10 15.06
C GLN A 275 -12.58 -12.19 13.79
N VAL A 276 -11.30 -11.86 13.86
CA VAL A 276 -10.33 -12.02 12.77
C VAL A 276 -10.09 -13.51 12.48
N SER A 277 -9.94 -14.34 13.52
CA SER A 277 -9.72 -15.78 13.39
C SER A 277 -10.97 -16.54 12.92
N ASN A 278 -12.15 -16.17 13.42
CA ASN A 278 -13.41 -16.85 13.08
C ASN A 278 -14.07 -16.29 11.81
N GLY A 279 -13.73 -15.08 11.41
CA GLY A 279 -14.42 -14.36 10.36
C GLY A 279 -13.73 -14.49 9.00
N THR A 280 -14.40 -15.09 8.03
CA THR A 280 -14.15 -14.75 6.63
C THR A 280 -14.91 -13.45 6.34
N THR A 281 -14.20 -12.39 5.95
CA THR A 281 -14.88 -11.18 5.44
C THR A 281 -15.79 -11.56 4.27
N CYS A 282 -16.83 -10.77 4.00
CA CYS A 282 -17.70 -10.97 2.84
C CYS A 282 -16.94 -11.05 1.50
N HIS A 283 -15.69 -10.58 1.46
CA HIS A 283 -14.79 -10.72 0.32
C HIS A 283 -14.00 -12.05 0.34
N ALA A 284 -13.67 -12.61 1.50
CA ALA A 284 -12.82 -13.80 1.60
C ALA A 284 -13.53 -15.09 1.11
N THR A 285 -14.85 -15.22 1.34
CA THR A 285 -15.62 -16.44 1.05
C THR A 285 -15.88 -16.63 -0.45
N THR A 286 -16.12 -15.57 -1.22
CA THR A 286 -16.26 -15.63 -2.68
C THR A 286 -14.95 -16.02 -3.36
N HIS A 287 -13.82 -15.69 -2.74
CA HIS A 287 -12.51 -15.95 -3.31
C HIS A 287 -12.05 -17.40 -3.16
N LEU A 288 -12.53 -18.24 -2.25
CA LEU A 288 -11.93 -19.58 -2.05
C LEU A 288 -12.12 -20.52 -3.26
N ALA A 289 -13.31 -20.56 -3.85
CA ALA A 289 -13.58 -21.39 -5.04
C ALA A 289 -12.87 -20.84 -6.29
N GLU A 290 -12.97 -19.52 -6.52
CA GLU A 290 -12.30 -18.82 -7.62
C GLU A 290 -10.77 -18.84 -7.48
N LYS A 291 -10.23 -18.78 -6.27
CA LYS A 291 -8.78 -18.81 -5.99
C LYS A 291 -8.18 -20.11 -6.48
N SER A 292 -8.88 -21.23 -6.32
CA SER A 292 -8.40 -22.52 -6.85
C SER A 292 -8.31 -22.51 -8.39
N VAL A 293 -9.23 -21.83 -9.07
CA VAL A 293 -9.24 -21.67 -10.54
C VAL A 293 -8.12 -20.74 -10.97
N TYR A 294 -7.94 -19.59 -10.30
CA TYR A 294 -6.87 -18.65 -10.64
C TYR A 294 -5.48 -19.15 -10.25
N MET A 295 -5.33 -19.87 -9.14
CA MET A 295 -4.08 -20.56 -8.81
C MET A 295 -3.75 -21.61 -9.88
N LYS A 296 -4.75 -22.37 -10.37
CA LYS A 296 -4.54 -23.26 -11.52
C LYS A 296 -4.16 -22.51 -12.80
N GLN A 297 -4.73 -21.32 -13.04
CA GLN A 297 -4.28 -20.46 -14.14
C GLN A 297 -2.83 -19.96 -13.94
N MET A 298 -2.38 -19.67 -12.72
CA MET A 298 -0.98 -19.33 -12.44
C MET A 298 -0.03 -20.52 -12.63
N GLU A 299 -0.55 -21.74 -12.55
CA GLU A 299 0.18 -23.00 -12.77
C GLU A 299 0.19 -23.48 -14.22
N ASP A 300 -0.69 -22.94 -15.08
CA ASP A 300 -0.80 -23.26 -16.50
C ASP A 300 0.54 -23.05 -17.22
N PRO A 301 1.05 -23.98 -18.04
CA PRO A 301 2.36 -23.85 -18.68
C PRO A 301 2.51 -22.64 -19.61
N GLU A 302 1.45 -22.23 -20.31
CA GLU A 302 1.46 -21.04 -21.18
C GLU A 302 1.40 -19.78 -20.32
N VAL A 303 0.65 -19.78 -19.22
CA VAL A 303 0.67 -18.71 -18.22
C VAL A 303 1.98 -18.69 -17.46
N LYS A 304 2.62 -19.82 -17.16
CA LYS A 304 3.95 -19.91 -16.55
C LYS A 304 5.01 -19.48 -17.53
N GLU A 305 4.94 -19.84 -18.80
CA GLU A 305 5.86 -19.37 -19.85
C GLU A 305 5.64 -17.88 -20.12
N LEU A 306 4.38 -17.41 -20.13
CA LEU A 306 4.05 -16.00 -20.20
C LEU A 306 4.37 -15.27 -18.91
N LEU A 307 4.32 -15.91 -17.75
CA LEU A 307 4.78 -15.39 -16.48
C LEU A 307 6.29 -15.53 -16.40
N THR A 308 6.98 -16.34 -17.20
CA THR A 308 8.45 -16.42 -17.22
C THR A 308 8.99 -15.34 -18.18
N LYS A 309 8.29 -15.10 -19.30
CA LYS A 309 8.53 -13.98 -20.23
C LYS A 309 8.00 -12.63 -19.69
N ARG A 310 6.88 -12.60 -18.94
CA ARG A 310 6.25 -11.42 -18.27
C ARG A 310 6.43 -11.39 -16.74
N MET A 311 7.24 -12.27 -16.14
CA MET A 311 7.78 -12.09 -14.77
C MET A 311 8.65 -10.85 -14.74
N HIS A 312 9.20 -10.48 -15.91
CA HIS A 312 9.66 -9.13 -16.17
C HIS A 312 8.64 -8.11 -15.68
N SER A 313 7.36 -8.17 -16.06
CA SER A 313 6.33 -7.21 -15.62
C SER A 313 6.03 -7.26 -14.12
N ILE A 314 5.98 -8.45 -13.49
CA ILE A 314 5.80 -8.56 -12.04
C ILE A 314 7.01 -7.96 -11.29
N LEU A 315 8.23 -8.25 -11.72
CA LEU A 315 9.43 -7.66 -11.15
C LEU A 315 9.50 -6.16 -11.44
N GLN A 316 9.16 -5.72 -12.65
CA GLN A 316 9.11 -4.33 -13.05
C GLN A 316 8.20 -3.56 -12.08
N VAL A 317 7.00 -4.05 -11.79
CA VAL A 317 6.08 -3.35 -10.87
C VAL A 317 6.44 -3.55 -9.40
N PHE A 318 6.74 -4.77 -8.96
CA PHE A 318 6.74 -5.14 -7.54
C PHE A 318 8.11 -5.42 -6.93
N PHE A 319 9.22 -5.32 -7.67
CA PHE A 319 10.56 -5.59 -7.14
C PHE A 319 10.82 -4.89 -5.81
N TRP A 320 10.46 -3.62 -5.71
CA TRP A 320 10.67 -2.86 -4.48
C TRP A 320 9.75 -3.28 -3.34
N ASP A 321 8.55 -3.79 -3.60
CA ASP A 321 7.74 -4.36 -2.52
C ASP A 321 8.44 -5.57 -1.90
N TYR A 322 9.06 -6.44 -2.72
CA TYR A 322 9.83 -7.58 -2.21
C TYR A 322 11.00 -7.13 -1.33
N VAL A 323 11.77 -6.13 -1.80
CA VAL A 323 12.95 -5.63 -1.10
C VAL A 323 12.58 -4.88 0.18
N LEU A 324 11.64 -3.93 0.10
CA LEU A 324 11.28 -3.04 1.20
C LEU A 324 10.55 -3.77 2.32
N PHE A 325 9.71 -4.75 1.98
CA PHE A 325 8.89 -5.49 2.93
C PHE A 325 9.47 -6.84 3.30
N ASN A 326 10.72 -7.12 2.94
CA ASN A 326 11.45 -8.32 3.31
C ASN A 326 10.72 -9.62 2.92
N TYR A 327 10.12 -9.64 1.71
CA TYR A 327 9.55 -10.85 1.14
C TYR A 327 10.60 -11.60 0.30
N PRO A 328 10.53 -12.94 0.23
CA PRO A 328 11.43 -13.69 -0.61
C PRO A 328 11.19 -13.30 -2.08
N LEU A 329 12.22 -12.76 -2.73
CA LEU A 329 12.26 -12.67 -4.19
C LEU A 329 11.96 -14.06 -4.78
N PRO A 330 10.99 -14.17 -5.69
CA PRO A 330 10.53 -15.47 -6.15
C PRO A 330 11.63 -16.17 -6.96
N LYS A 331 11.88 -17.48 -6.73
CA LYS A 331 13.02 -18.26 -7.26
C LYS A 331 12.89 -18.51 -8.76
N TRP A 332 13.81 -17.96 -9.56
CA TRP A 332 13.78 -18.02 -11.01
C TRP A 332 15.16 -18.36 -11.55
N GLU A 333 15.22 -19.39 -12.39
CA GLU A 333 16.35 -19.65 -13.28
C GLU A 333 16.26 -18.66 -14.44
N PHE A 334 17.37 -18.01 -14.74
CA PHE A 334 17.49 -16.93 -15.72
C PHE A 334 18.21 -17.38 -16.97
#